data_AF-A0A3D1CI70-F1
#
_entry.id   AF-A0A3D1CI70-F1
#
_cell.length_a   1.000
_cell.length_b   1.000
_cell.length_c   1.000
_cell.angle_alpha   90.00
_cell.angle_beta   90.00
_cell.angle_gamma   90.00
#
_symmetry.space_group_name_H-M   'P 1'
#
loop_
_entity.id
_entity.type
_entity.pdbx_description
1 polymer ?
#
loop_
_entity_poly.entity_id
_entity_poly.type
_entity_poly.pdbx_seq_one_letter_code
_entity_poly.pdbx_strand_id
1 'polypeptide(L)'
;RALRPEGIEWPNREDGQPSFRLEALTAANGIEHQGAHDALVDVYATIALAKLIKDRQPKLYDYIYQLRRKQQLAPLLNLHQADPVLHTSRMYPSEYCNTALVVPLAKEPNNNNGVIVYDLRHDPSALLEQDADTIRQWLFTPTKDLPEGVSRPAIKTVHINKCPVIVPAATLDDAAAERLQIDRELSHKHLQLLREAGESLQQKLQKVFSQKSFDEIDDVDASLYGGGFFDDSDKNKMTLIREAAPDQLGTLSIPFNDSRLPEMLFRYRARNWPESLNESEAEQWQQFCRTKLTATASPGLTFEKFNAALAECRQQELTAAQQQTLDDLQRYVTEQQIALGMNSSN
;
A
#
# COMPACT_ATOMS: atom_id res chain seq x y z
N ARG A 1 -4.80 -21.48 -0.47
CA ARG A 1 -3.61 -21.95 -1.22
C ARG A 1 -2.48 -22.42 -0.30
N ALA A 2 -1.85 -21.53 0.48
CA ALA A 2 -0.65 -21.88 1.27
C ALA A 2 -0.86 -23.00 2.30
N LEU A 3 -1.88 -22.84 3.16
CA LEU A 3 -2.07 -23.68 4.35
C LEU A 3 -3.18 -24.71 4.17
N ARG A 4 -4.31 -24.31 3.60
CA ARG A 4 -5.47 -25.17 3.33
C ARG A 4 -5.90 -24.97 1.88
N PRO A 5 -5.25 -25.63 0.90
CA PRO A 5 -5.59 -25.50 -0.51
C PRO A 5 -6.88 -26.25 -0.90
N GLU A 6 -7.28 -27.25 -0.12
CA GLU A 6 -8.30 -28.22 -0.50
C GLU A 6 -9.66 -27.57 -0.77
N GLY A 7 -10.35 -28.05 -1.80
CA GLY A 7 -11.70 -27.61 -2.16
C GLY A 7 -11.77 -26.29 -2.92
N ILE A 8 -10.64 -25.69 -3.31
CA ILE A 8 -10.60 -24.50 -4.17
C ILE A 8 -9.57 -24.74 -5.27
N GLU A 9 -9.94 -24.44 -6.51
CA GLU A 9 -9.02 -24.50 -7.65
C GLU A 9 -8.13 -23.25 -7.66
N TRP A 10 -6.81 -23.45 -7.62
CA TRP A 10 -5.83 -22.37 -7.53
C TRP A 10 -5.08 -22.22 -8.86
N PRO A 11 -5.45 -21.23 -9.71
CA PRO A 11 -4.83 -21.07 -11.02
C PRO A 11 -3.36 -20.69 -10.91
N ASN A 12 -2.59 -21.10 -11.92
CA ASN A 12 -1.22 -20.64 -12.15
C ASN A 12 -1.18 -19.73 -13.37
N ARG A 13 -0.15 -18.89 -13.43
CA ARG A 13 0.19 -18.11 -14.63
C ARG A 13 0.92 -19.01 -15.62
N GLU A 14 1.19 -18.46 -16.81
CA GLU A 14 1.93 -19.15 -17.87
C GLU A 14 3.35 -19.58 -17.45
N ASP A 15 3.99 -18.83 -16.55
CA ASP A 15 5.30 -19.15 -15.95
C ASP A 15 5.23 -20.21 -14.83
N GLY A 16 4.05 -20.79 -14.57
CA GLY A 16 3.82 -21.78 -13.52
C GLY A 16 3.64 -21.19 -12.11
N GLN A 17 3.83 -19.88 -11.92
CA GLN A 17 3.68 -19.25 -10.61
C GLN A 17 2.21 -19.08 -10.22
N PRO A 18 1.90 -18.99 -8.90
CA PRO A 18 0.55 -18.69 -8.44
C PRO A 18 -0.07 -17.42 -9.05
N SER A 19 -1.32 -17.53 -9.50
CA SER A 19 -2.16 -16.37 -9.82
C SER A 19 -3.18 -16.12 -8.72
N PHE A 20 -3.30 -14.85 -8.31
CA PHE A 20 -4.33 -14.37 -7.39
C PHE A 20 -5.18 -13.27 -8.04
N ARG A 21 -5.14 -13.16 -9.38
CA ARG A 21 -6.03 -12.25 -10.13
C ARG A 21 -7.48 -12.74 -9.97
N LEU A 22 -8.40 -11.80 -9.77
CA LEU A 22 -9.80 -12.11 -9.48
C LEU A 22 -10.42 -12.90 -10.64
N GLU A 23 -10.16 -12.47 -11.87
CA GLU A 23 -10.65 -13.09 -13.12
C GLU A 23 -10.17 -14.54 -13.26
N ALA A 24 -8.89 -14.79 -12.93
CA ALA A 24 -8.33 -16.13 -12.98
C ALA A 24 -8.94 -17.05 -11.92
N LEU A 25 -9.12 -16.54 -10.69
CA LEU A 25 -9.72 -17.30 -9.59
C LEU A 25 -11.19 -17.62 -9.85
N THR A 26 -11.96 -16.66 -10.35
CA THR A 26 -13.37 -16.88 -10.68
C THR A 26 -13.52 -17.90 -11.81
N ALA A 27 -12.73 -17.77 -12.88
CA ALA A 27 -12.75 -18.70 -14.00
C ALA A 27 -12.41 -20.14 -13.56
N ALA A 28 -11.35 -20.31 -12.76
CA ALA A 28 -10.92 -21.62 -12.27
C ALA A 28 -11.97 -22.30 -11.36
N ASN A 29 -12.82 -21.53 -10.68
CA ASN A 29 -13.80 -22.04 -9.72
C ASN A 29 -15.25 -21.99 -10.22
N GLY A 30 -15.46 -21.77 -11.52
CA GLY A 30 -16.80 -21.72 -12.12
C GLY A 30 -17.68 -20.59 -11.61
N ILE A 31 -17.07 -19.48 -11.16
CA ILE A 31 -17.77 -18.27 -10.73
C ILE A 31 -17.93 -17.37 -11.96
N GLU A 32 -19.17 -16.96 -12.23
CA GLU A 32 -19.46 -16.03 -13.33
C GLU A 32 -18.77 -14.68 -13.11
N HIS A 33 -18.07 -14.23 -14.15
CA HIS A 33 -17.34 -12.96 -14.16
C HIS A 33 -17.41 -12.34 -15.57
N GLN A 34 -18.64 -12.17 -16.08
CA GLN A 34 -18.85 -11.52 -17.38
C GLN A 34 -18.77 -9.99 -17.22
N GLY A 35 -17.88 -9.34 -17.98
CA GLY A 35 -17.64 -7.90 -17.88
C GLY A 35 -16.57 -7.52 -16.85
N ALA A 36 -15.45 -8.23 -16.81
CA ALA A 36 -14.29 -7.86 -15.99
C ALA A 36 -13.92 -6.38 -16.21
N HIS A 37 -13.58 -5.69 -15.12
CA HIS A 37 -13.32 -4.23 -15.06
C HIS A 37 -14.56 -3.32 -15.03
N ASP A 38 -15.76 -3.88 -14.89
CA ASP A 38 -16.90 -3.16 -14.30
C ASP A 38 -16.83 -3.28 -12.77
N ALA A 39 -16.86 -2.12 -12.09
CA ALA A 39 -16.80 -2.05 -10.63
C ALA A 39 -17.85 -2.92 -9.93
N LEU A 40 -19.07 -3.04 -10.49
CA LEU A 40 -20.13 -3.86 -9.91
C LEU A 40 -19.87 -5.36 -10.11
N VAL A 41 -19.35 -5.75 -11.27
CA VAL A 41 -19.01 -7.15 -11.57
C VAL A 41 -17.90 -7.63 -10.63
N ASP A 42 -16.88 -6.81 -10.41
CA ASP A 42 -15.79 -7.09 -9.46
C ASP A 42 -16.30 -7.28 -8.02
N VAL A 43 -17.32 -6.51 -7.61
CA VAL A 43 -17.96 -6.66 -6.29
C VAL A 43 -18.65 -8.02 -6.17
N TYR A 44 -19.45 -8.43 -7.16
CA TYR A 44 -20.13 -9.72 -7.12
C TYR A 44 -19.16 -10.89 -7.19
N ALA A 45 -18.13 -10.82 -8.04
CA ALA A 45 -17.05 -11.79 -8.11
C ALA A 45 -16.33 -11.94 -6.76
N THR A 46 -16.04 -10.82 -6.07
CA THR A 46 -15.42 -10.82 -4.74
C THR A 46 -16.33 -11.47 -3.68
N ILE A 47 -17.63 -11.16 -3.69
CA ILE A 47 -18.61 -11.79 -2.79
C ILE A 47 -18.68 -13.29 -3.03
N ALA A 48 -18.74 -13.72 -4.29
CA ALA A 48 -18.80 -15.13 -4.65
C ALA A 48 -17.53 -15.88 -4.23
N LEU A 49 -16.35 -15.29 -4.42
CA LEU A 49 -15.10 -15.86 -3.94
C LEU A 49 -15.05 -15.96 -2.41
N ALA A 50 -15.54 -14.94 -1.70
CA ALA A 50 -15.63 -14.97 -0.24
C ALA A 50 -16.57 -16.07 0.26
N LYS A 51 -17.72 -16.28 -0.41
CA LYS A 51 -18.64 -17.40 -0.14
C LYS A 51 -17.96 -18.75 -0.38
N LEU A 52 -17.27 -18.91 -1.51
CA LEU A 52 -16.52 -20.13 -1.82
C LEU A 52 -15.51 -20.47 -0.72
N ILE A 53 -14.72 -19.49 -0.27
CA ILE A 53 -13.74 -19.71 0.81
C ILE A 53 -14.45 -20.08 2.12
N LYS A 54 -15.55 -19.40 2.45
CA LYS A 54 -16.33 -19.70 3.65
C LYS A 54 -16.93 -21.10 3.62
N ASP A 55 -17.39 -21.56 2.46
CA ASP A 55 -18.04 -22.88 2.30
C ASP A 55 -17.00 -24.01 2.32
N ARG A 56 -15.86 -23.83 1.65
CA ARG A 56 -14.82 -24.85 1.50
C ARG A 56 -13.85 -24.90 2.68
N GLN A 57 -13.61 -23.76 3.33
CA GLN A 57 -12.65 -23.60 4.42
C GLN A 57 -13.22 -22.74 5.57
N PRO A 58 -14.36 -23.13 6.18
CA PRO A 58 -15.08 -22.29 7.15
C PRO A 58 -14.24 -21.89 8.37
N LYS A 59 -13.47 -22.84 8.93
CA LYS A 59 -12.60 -22.56 10.09
C LYS A 59 -11.52 -21.53 9.77
N LEU A 60 -10.91 -21.62 8.60
CA LEU A 60 -9.89 -20.67 8.17
C LEU A 60 -10.52 -19.29 7.91
N TYR A 61 -11.67 -19.26 7.24
CA TYR A 61 -12.40 -18.02 6.99
C TYR A 61 -12.73 -17.29 8.30
N ASP A 62 -13.34 -18.00 9.25
CA ASP A 62 -13.74 -17.42 10.54
C ASP A 62 -12.53 -16.94 11.35
N TYR A 63 -11.46 -17.74 11.37
CA TYR A 63 -10.20 -17.38 12.04
C TYR A 63 -9.61 -16.07 11.47
N ILE A 64 -9.43 -15.99 10.15
CA ILE A 64 -8.87 -14.80 9.50
C ILE A 64 -9.80 -13.60 9.65
N TYR A 65 -11.11 -13.80 9.54
CA TYR A 65 -12.09 -12.74 9.72
C TYR A 65 -12.02 -12.14 11.13
N GLN A 66 -11.84 -12.95 12.18
CA GLN A 66 -11.67 -12.46 13.55
C GLN A 66 -10.38 -11.63 13.70
N LEU A 67 -9.28 -12.08 13.08
CA LEU A 67 -7.98 -11.40 13.14
C LEU A 67 -7.89 -10.08 12.39
N ARG A 68 -8.91 -9.69 11.61
CA ARG A 68 -8.98 -8.33 11.01
C ARG A 68 -8.91 -7.21 12.05
N ARG A 69 -9.29 -7.50 13.30
CA ARG A 69 -9.24 -6.55 14.42
C ARG A 69 -7.85 -6.57 15.05
N LYS A 70 -7.17 -5.42 15.07
CA LYS A 70 -5.80 -5.30 15.62
C LYS A 70 -5.62 -5.86 17.02
N GLN A 71 -6.64 -5.76 17.88
CA GLN A 71 -6.61 -6.28 19.25
C GLN A 71 -6.56 -7.81 19.32
N GLN A 72 -7.15 -8.50 18.34
CA GLN A 72 -7.14 -9.96 18.24
C GLN A 72 -5.83 -10.47 17.65
N LEU A 73 -5.22 -9.69 16.74
CA LEU A 73 -3.96 -10.06 16.08
C LEU A 73 -2.73 -9.76 16.93
N ALA A 74 -2.72 -8.66 17.69
CA ALA A 74 -1.55 -8.20 18.45
C ALA A 74 -0.93 -9.27 19.37
N PRO A 75 -1.70 -10.14 20.07
CA PRO A 75 -1.13 -11.21 20.89
C PRO A 75 -0.28 -12.23 20.11
N LEU A 76 -0.53 -12.43 18.81
CA LEU A 76 0.25 -13.34 17.96
C LEU A 76 1.64 -12.79 17.61
N LEU A 77 1.85 -11.48 17.76
CA LEU A 77 3.12 -10.81 17.49
C LEU A 77 3.74 -10.30 18.79
N ASN A 78 3.68 -11.12 19.84
CA ASN A 78 4.18 -10.79 21.17
C ASN A 78 5.72 -10.78 21.20
N LEU A 79 6.31 -9.63 21.51
CA LEU A 79 7.77 -9.45 21.58
C LEU A 79 8.43 -10.13 22.79
N HIS A 80 7.68 -10.41 23.85
CA HIS A 80 8.22 -11.06 25.04
C HIS A 80 8.41 -12.56 24.84
N GLN A 81 7.41 -13.21 24.25
CA GLN A 81 7.50 -14.64 23.89
C GLN A 81 8.34 -14.84 22.63
N ALA A 82 8.21 -13.91 21.67
CA ALA A 82 8.86 -13.98 20.37
C ALA A 82 8.68 -15.35 19.71
N ASP A 83 7.42 -15.83 19.72
CA ASP A 83 7.06 -17.09 19.09
C ASP A 83 7.02 -16.92 17.57
N PRO A 84 7.57 -17.89 16.81
CA PRO A 84 7.42 -17.89 15.36
C PRO A 84 5.95 -18.01 14.94
N VAL A 85 5.59 -17.28 13.89
CA VAL A 85 4.27 -17.31 13.26
C VAL A 85 4.41 -17.42 11.75
N LEU A 86 3.41 -17.98 11.07
CA LEU A 86 3.34 -17.90 9.62
C LEU A 86 2.68 -16.58 9.24
N HIS A 87 3.33 -15.85 8.33
CA HIS A 87 2.82 -14.59 7.80
C HIS A 87 2.64 -14.69 6.29
N THR A 88 1.44 -14.35 5.81
CA THR A 88 1.15 -14.28 4.37
C THR A 88 1.07 -12.83 3.91
N SER A 89 1.87 -12.46 2.91
CA SER A 89 2.00 -11.09 2.41
C SER A 89 2.61 -11.09 1.01
N ARG A 90 2.10 -10.22 0.12
CA ARG A 90 2.61 -10.04 -1.25
C ARG A 90 4.12 -9.77 -1.36
N MET A 91 4.74 -9.31 -0.27
CA MET A 91 6.19 -9.04 -0.20
C MET A 91 7.04 -10.32 -0.16
N TYR A 92 6.46 -11.48 0.15
CA TYR A 92 7.15 -12.77 0.03
C TYR A 92 6.98 -13.29 -1.39
N PRO A 93 7.98 -14.00 -1.95
CA PRO A 93 7.90 -14.53 -3.31
C PRO A 93 6.67 -15.43 -3.51
N SER A 94 6.09 -15.35 -4.70
CA SER A 94 4.92 -16.12 -5.12
C SER A 94 5.18 -17.63 -5.09
N GLU A 95 6.41 -18.08 -5.38
CA GLU A 95 6.81 -19.49 -5.30
C GLU A 95 6.50 -20.13 -3.94
N TYR A 96 6.59 -19.35 -2.85
CA TYR A 96 6.24 -19.78 -1.49
C TYR A 96 4.80 -19.44 -1.11
N CYS A 97 3.90 -19.34 -2.10
CA CYS A 97 2.52 -18.90 -1.91
C CYS A 97 2.39 -17.58 -1.13
N ASN A 98 3.38 -16.70 -1.23
CA ASN A 98 3.47 -15.45 -0.48
C ASN A 98 3.46 -15.65 1.06
N THR A 99 3.93 -16.78 1.57
CA THR A 99 3.95 -17.11 3.01
C THR A 99 5.37 -17.39 3.50
N ALA A 100 5.69 -16.93 4.71
CA ALA A 100 6.96 -17.20 5.38
C ALA A 100 6.74 -17.52 6.87
N LEU A 101 7.63 -18.32 7.45
CA LEU A 101 7.75 -18.46 8.91
C LEU A 101 8.60 -17.30 9.43
N VAL A 102 8.03 -16.48 10.30
CA VAL A 102 8.67 -15.27 10.80
C VAL A 102 8.66 -15.20 12.32
N VAL A 103 9.62 -14.48 12.88
CA VAL A 103 9.66 -14.17 14.32
C VAL A 103 9.53 -12.66 14.54
N PRO A 104 8.70 -12.19 15.48
CA PRO A 104 8.63 -10.78 15.83
C PRO A 104 9.84 -10.37 16.68
N LEU A 105 10.50 -9.28 16.29
CA LEU A 105 11.76 -8.85 16.89
C LEU A 105 11.63 -7.54 17.68
N ALA A 106 10.91 -6.55 17.14
CA ALA A 106 10.80 -5.22 17.77
C ALA A 106 9.54 -4.48 17.31
N LYS A 107 9.15 -3.43 18.04
CA LYS A 107 8.15 -2.47 17.54
C LYS A 107 8.81 -1.53 16.52
N GLU A 108 8.04 -1.09 15.54
CA GLU A 108 8.49 -0.03 14.64
C GLU A 108 8.60 1.31 15.39
N PRO A 109 9.71 2.06 15.26
CA PRO A 109 9.83 3.40 15.80
C PRO A 109 8.72 4.32 15.25
N ASN A 110 8.15 5.17 16.10
CA ASN A 110 7.12 6.17 15.73
C ASN A 110 5.80 5.61 15.17
N ASN A 111 5.62 4.28 15.07
CA ASN A 111 4.37 3.66 14.61
C ASN A 111 3.97 2.48 15.51
N ASN A 112 3.02 2.75 16.42
CA ASN A 112 2.51 1.75 17.36
C ASN A 112 1.78 0.56 16.70
N ASN A 113 1.46 0.65 15.41
CA ASN A 113 0.84 -0.45 14.67
C ASN A 113 1.87 -1.30 13.91
N GLY A 114 3.15 -0.95 13.93
CA GLY A 114 4.22 -1.66 13.24
C GLY A 114 4.97 -2.63 14.16
N VAL A 115 5.11 -3.88 13.71
CA VAL A 115 5.98 -4.89 14.34
C VAL A 115 7.00 -5.36 13.32
N ILE A 116 8.29 -5.19 13.62
CA ILE A 116 9.40 -5.67 12.80
C ILE A 116 9.51 -7.17 13.00
N VAL A 117 9.41 -7.92 11.90
CA VAL A 117 9.57 -9.38 11.87
C VAL A 117 10.75 -9.77 10.99
N TYR A 118 11.33 -10.93 11.27
CA TYR A 118 12.40 -11.54 10.49
C TYR A 118 11.94 -12.85 9.86
N ASP A 119 12.26 -13.06 8.60
CA ASP A 119 11.97 -14.30 7.85
C ASP A 119 13.02 -15.37 8.14
N LEU A 120 12.61 -16.42 8.85
CA LEU A 120 13.49 -17.46 9.38
C LEU A 120 14.10 -18.38 8.30
N ARG A 121 13.73 -18.21 7.03
CA ARG A 121 14.38 -18.92 5.92
C ARG A 121 15.78 -18.42 5.64
N HIS A 122 16.10 -17.19 6.04
CA HIS A 122 17.36 -16.54 5.74
C HIS A 122 18.30 -16.53 6.95
N ASP A 123 19.59 -16.62 6.68
CA ASP A 123 20.64 -16.56 7.70
C ASP A 123 20.70 -15.15 8.34
N PRO A 124 20.54 -15.02 9.67
CA PRO A 124 20.59 -13.74 10.35
C PRO A 124 22.00 -13.19 10.58
N SER A 125 23.07 -13.91 10.26
CA SER A 125 24.45 -13.53 10.58
C SER A 125 24.79 -12.11 10.13
N ALA A 126 24.48 -11.75 8.88
CA ALA A 126 24.69 -10.38 8.39
C ALA A 126 23.89 -9.33 9.17
N LEU A 127 22.64 -9.63 9.54
CA LEU A 127 21.83 -8.77 10.39
C LEU A 127 22.44 -8.63 11.79
N LEU A 128 23.12 -9.65 12.32
CA LEU A 128 23.72 -9.64 13.66
C LEU A 128 25.07 -8.93 13.69
N GLU A 129 25.91 -9.16 12.69
CA GLU A 129 27.30 -8.67 12.62
C GLU A 129 27.42 -7.20 12.18
N GLN A 130 26.59 -6.77 11.22
CA GLN A 130 26.70 -5.44 10.64
C GLN A 130 26.05 -4.37 11.53
N ASP A 131 26.53 -3.13 11.41
CA ASP A 131 25.99 -1.98 12.13
C ASP A 131 24.64 -1.51 11.55
N ALA A 132 23.96 -0.64 12.30
CA ALA A 132 22.62 -0.17 11.95
C ALA A 132 22.58 0.63 10.63
N ASP A 133 23.62 1.42 10.32
CA ASP A 133 23.65 2.26 9.13
C ASP A 133 23.87 1.40 7.88
N THR A 134 24.74 0.39 7.97
CA THR A 134 24.94 -0.60 6.90
C THR A 134 23.66 -1.39 6.61
N ILE A 135 23.00 -1.94 7.64
CA ILE A 135 21.73 -2.66 7.48
C ILE A 135 20.65 -1.78 6.88
N ARG A 136 20.58 -0.52 7.33
CA ARG A 136 19.65 0.47 6.79
C ARG A 136 19.93 0.75 5.32
N GLN A 137 21.18 0.97 4.94
CA GLN A 137 21.56 1.18 3.54
C GLN A 137 21.08 0.01 2.68
N TRP A 138 21.39 -1.23 3.06
CA TRP A 138 20.98 -2.40 2.29
C TRP A 138 19.46 -2.58 2.21
N LEU A 139 18.72 -2.20 3.26
CA LEU A 139 17.26 -2.28 3.26
C LEU A 139 16.61 -1.33 2.25
N PHE A 140 17.19 -0.14 2.06
CA PHE A 140 16.63 0.93 1.22
C PHE A 140 17.28 1.05 -0.17
N THR A 141 18.38 0.35 -0.42
CA THR A 141 19.00 0.25 -1.75
C THR A 141 18.23 -0.75 -2.64
N PRO A 142 17.91 -0.43 -3.91
CA PRO A 142 17.36 -1.39 -4.86
C PRO A 142 18.28 -2.60 -5.02
N THR A 143 17.73 -3.80 -5.20
CA THR A 143 18.53 -5.05 -5.21
C THR A 143 19.64 -5.04 -6.28
N LYS A 144 19.37 -4.44 -7.45
CA LYS A 144 20.34 -4.28 -8.54
C LYS A 144 21.56 -3.40 -8.20
N ASP A 145 21.42 -2.56 -7.16
CA ASP A 145 22.43 -1.58 -6.74
C ASP A 145 23.11 -2.02 -5.42
N LEU A 146 22.77 -3.22 -4.90
CA LEU A 146 23.45 -3.78 -3.73
C LEU A 146 24.87 -4.24 -4.09
N PRO A 147 25.83 -4.20 -3.16
CA PRO A 147 27.16 -4.73 -3.38
C PRO A 147 27.12 -6.22 -3.76
N GLU A 148 28.09 -6.67 -4.57
CA GLU A 148 28.21 -8.07 -4.96
C GLU A 148 28.34 -8.97 -3.71
N GLY A 149 27.58 -10.07 -3.68
CA GLY A 149 27.53 -11.01 -2.55
C GLY A 149 26.68 -10.55 -1.35
N VAL A 150 26.17 -9.32 -1.34
CA VAL A 150 25.28 -8.82 -0.27
C VAL A 150 23.83 -9.10 -0.61
N SER A 151 23.11 -9.74 0.31
CA SER A 151 21.66 -9.90 0.23
C SER A 151 20.94 -8.88 1.10
N ARG A 152 19.75 -8.45 0.66
CA ARG A 152 18.90 -7.56 1.45
C ARG A 152 18.52 -8.26 2.77
N PRO A 153 18.69 -7.61 3.93
CA PRO A 153 18.26 -8.16 5.21
C PRO A 153 16.78 -8.60 5.17
N ALA A 154 16.50 -9.81 5.67
CA ALA A 154 15.17 -10.43 5.61
C ALA A 154 14.18 -9.89 6.68
N ILE A 155 14.21 -8.58 6.90
CA ILE A 155 13.38 -7.84 7.86
C ILE A 155 12.26 -7.10 7.15
N LYS A 156 11.09 -7.06 7.79
CA LYS A 156 9.98 -6.18 7.35
C LYS A 156 9.05 -5.79 8.49
N THR A 157 8.32 -4.70 8.31
CA THR A 157 7.26 -4.31 9.23
C THR A 157 5.92 -4.97 8.89
N VAL A 158 5.31 -5.65 9.86
CA VAL A 158 3.91 -6.09 9.85
C VAL A 158 3.06 -5.00 10.49
N HIS A 159 2.09 -4.48 9.73
CA HIS A 159 1.19 -3.43 10.18
C HIS A 159 -0.13 -4.03 10.67
N ILE A 160 -0.33 -4.11 11.98
CA ILE A 160 -1.47 -4.81 12.60
C ILE A 160 -2.84 -4.17 12.29
N ASN A 161 -2.85 -2.92 11.85
CA ASN A 161 -4.05 -2.19 11.44
C ASN A 161 -4.38 -2.33 9.95
N LYS A 162 -3.60 -3.11 9.18
CA LYS A 162 -3.81 -3.34 7.74
C LYS A 162 -4.27 -4.77 7.42
N CYS A 163 -4.96 -5.42 8.36
CA CYS A 163 -5.46 -6.79 8.27
C CYS A 163 -4.40 -7.82 7.79
N PRO A 164 -3.19 -7.88 8.39
CA PRO A 164 -2.18 -8.84 7.97
C PRO A 164 -2.61 -10.27 8.31
N VAL A 165 -2.28 -11.23 7.45
CA VAL A 165 -2.63 -12.64 7.64
C VAL A 165 -1.53 -13.31 8.47
N ILE A 166 -1.80 -13.51 9.76
CA ILE A 166 -0.91 -14.19 10.72
C ILE A 166 -1.60 -15.43 11.26
N VAL A 167 -0.92 -16.57 11.24
CA VAL A 167 -1.39 -17.81 11.92
C VAL A 167 -0.26 -18.40 12.77
N PRO A 168 -0.58 -19.17 13.83
CA PRO A 168 0.44 -19.82 14.65
C PRO A 168 1.29 -20.79 13.81
N ALA A 169 2.57 -20.94 14.14
CA ALA A 169 3.47 -21.89 13.47
C ALA A 169 2.93 -23.33 13.51
N ALA A 170 2.15 -23.70 14.53
CA ALA A 170 1.47 -24.99 14.63
C ALA A 170 0.47 -25.28 13.49
N THR A 171 0.08 -24.27 12.72
CA THR A 171 -0.77 -24.45 11.53
C THR A 171 -0.02 -25.10 10.36
N LEU A 172 1.32 -25.05 10.39
CA LEU A 172 2.19 -25.67 9.40
C LEU A 172 2.21 -27.19 9.63
N ASP A 173 1.53 -27.93 8.77
CA ASP A 173 1.69 -29.39 8.64
C ASP A 173 2.83 -29.73 7.67
N ASP A 174 3.17 -31.01 7.51
CA ASP A 174 4.29 -31.45 6.68
C ASP A 174 4.07 -31.15 5.19
N ALA A 175 2.84 -31.34 4.69
CA ALA A 175 2.50 -31.01 3.31
C ALA A 175 2.60 -29.50 3.04
N ALA A 176 2.23 -28.65 4.00
CA ALA A 176 2.42 -27.21 3.93
C ALA A 176 3.90 -26.83 4.06
N ALA A 177 4.68 -27.49 4.91
CA ALA A 177 6.11 -27.24 5.03
C ALA A 177 6.84 -27.52 3.71
N GLU A 178 6.54 -28.65 3.05
CA GLU A 178 7.09 -29.00 1.74
C GLU A 178 6.68 -27.99 0.67
N ARG A 179 5.37 -27.68 0.59
CA ARG A 179 4.83 -26.70 -0.38
C ARG A 179 5.43 -25.30 -0.24
N LEU A 180 5.68 -24.88 1.00
CA LEU A 180 6.23 -23.56 1.32
C LEU A 180 7.77 -23.56 1.40
N GLN A 181 8.40 -24.72 1.20
CA GLN A 181 9.85 -24.93 1.32
C GLN A 181 10.40 -24.40 2.66
N ILE A 182 9.69 -24.68 3.76
CA ILE A 182 10.11 -24.30 5.10
C ILE A 182 10.91 -25.44 5.71
N ASP A 183 12.23 -25.26 5.79
CA ASP A 183 13.11 -26.11 6.60
C ASP A 183 12.97 -25.74 8.08
N ARG A 184 12.36 -26.65 8.86
CA ARG A 184 12.11 -26.45 10.29
C ARG A 184 13.39 -26.44 11.12
N GLU A 185 14.37 -27.27 10.77
CA GLU A 185 15.63 -27.35 11.51
C GLU A 185 16.45 -26.08 11.29
N LEU A 186 16.55 -25.64 10.04
CA LEU A 186 17.23 -24.40 9.69
C LEU A 186 16.53 -23.19 10.33
N SER A 187 15.21 -23.13 10.24
CA SER A 187 14.42 -22.07 10.88
C SER A 187 14.65 -22.03 12.40
N HIS A 188 14.78 -23.19 13.05
CA HIS A 188 15.08 -23.28 14.47
C HIS A 188 16.49 -22.77 14.81
N LYS A 189 17.50 -23.10 13.99
CA LYS A 189 18.86 -22.58 14.15
C LYS A 189 18.89 -21.04 14.04
N HIS A 190 18.27 -20.48 13.01
CA HIS A 190 18.19 -19.03 12.82
C HIS A 190 17.44 -18.34 13.98
N LEU A 191 16.37 -18.97 14.49
CA LEU A 191 15.64 -18.48 15.64
C LEU A 191 16.51 -18.43 16.91
N GLN A 192 17.34 -19.44 17.15
CA GLN A 192 18.26 -19.45 18.29
C GLN A 192 19.26 -18.29 18.22
N LEU A 193 19.89 -18.07 17.07
CA LEU A 193 20.82 -16.95 16.86
C LEU A 193 20.17 -15.59 17.15
N LEU A 194 18.93 -15.39 16.67
CA LEU A 194 18.17 -14.15 16.90
C LEU A 194 17.80 -13.97 18.39
N ARG A 195 17.45 -15.06 19.08
CA ARG A 195 17.12 -15.05 20.51
C ARG A 195 18.34 -14.75 21.39
N GLU A 196 19.49 -15.32 21.04
CA GLU A 196 20.77 -15.06 21.73
C GLU A 196 21.20 -13.60 21.63
N ALA A 197 20.95 -12.95 20.49
CA ALA A 197 21.22 -11.52 20.32
C ALA A 197 20.36 -10.62 21.22
N GLY A 198 19.15 -11.07 21.56
CA GLY A 198 18.28 -10.46 22.58
C GLY A 198 18.07 -8.96 22.40
N GLU A 199 18.28 -8.20 23.48
CA GLU A 199 18.03 -6.76 23.53
C GLU A 199 18.93 -5.95 22.57
N SER A 200 20.17 -6.40 22.34
CA SER A 200 21.11 -5.70 21.46
C SER A 200 20.58 -5.59 20.03
N LEU A 201 19.91 -6.65 19.55
CA LEU A 201 19.25 -6.66 18.24
C LEU A 201 18.05 -5.70 18.23
N GLN A 202 17.25 -5.66 19.30
CA GLN A 202 16.11 -4.74 19.38
C GLN A 202 16.56 -3.29 19.29
N GLN A 203 17.60 -2.91 20.04
CA GLN A 203 18.17 -1.56 20.00
C GLN A 203 18.74 -1.21 18.61
N LYS A 204 19.40 -2.18 17.94
CA LYS A 204 19.85 -2.00 16.55
C LYS A 204 18.68 -1.77 15.61
N LEU A 205 17.62 -2.56 15.70
CA LEU A 205 16.42 -2.39 14.88
C LEU A 205 15.73 -1.04 15.13
N GLN A 206 15.73 -0.53 16.36
CA GLN A 206 15.25 0.83 16.61
C GLN A 206 16.05 1.86 15.80
N LYS A 207 17.38 1.74 15.74
CA LYS A 207 18.23 2.65 14.94
C LYS A 207 18.02 2.49 13.44
N VAL A 208 17.93 1.26 12.94
CA VAL A 208 17.70 0.94 11.52
C VAL A 208 16.40 1.59 11.01
N PHE A 209 15.32 1.46 11.79
CA PHE A 209 13.99 1.94 11.41
C PHE A 209 13.66 3.36 11.93
N SER A 210 14.57 4.00 12.66
CA SER A 210 14.40 5.41 13.04
C SER A 210 14.49 6.27 11.77
N GLN A 211 13.39 6.96 11.45
CA GLN A 211 13.25 7.75 10.23
C GLN A 211 14.43 8.72 10.02
N LYS A 212 14.85 8.86 8.76
CA LYS A 212 15.39 10.12 8.26
C LYS A 212 14.16 10.91 7.84
N SER A 213 14.15 12.21 8.09
CA SER A 213 13.13 13.12 7.58
C SER A 213 12.93 12.84 6.09
N PHE A 214 11.72 12.46 5.70
CA PHE A 214 11.31 12.69 4.32
C PHE A 214 11.33 14.20 4.09
N ASP A 215 11.64 14.62 2.87
CA ASP A 215 11.52 16.03 2.51
C ASP A 215 10.09 16.50 2.86
N GLU A 216 9.97 17.71 3.38
CA GLU A 216 8.67 18.28 3.71
C GLU A 216 7.81 18.32 2.43
N ILE A 217 6.62 17.72 2.50
CA ILE A 217 5.66 17.75 1.41
C ILE A 217 4.85 19.03 1.59
N ASP A 218 5.14 20.04 0.77
CA ASP A 218 4.43 21.32 0.82
C ASP A 218 2.99 21.24 0.28
N ASP A 219 2.68 20.25 -0.57
CA ASP A 219 1.34 20.11 -1.16
C ASP A 219 0.35 19.45 -0.17
N VAL A 220 -0.68 20.21 0.25
CA VAL A 220 -1.74 19.71 1.14
C VAL A 220 -2.47 18.48 0.62
N ASP A 221 -2.57 18.28 -0.70
CA ASP A 221 -3.19 17.09 -1.31
C ASP A 221 -2.36 15.81 -1.02
N ALA A 222 -1.05 15.96 -0.84
CA ALA A 222 -0.12 14.86 -0.56
C ALA A 222 0.22 14.72 0.94
N SER A 223 -0.27 15.64 1.78
CA SER A 223 0.03 15.71 3.21
C SER A 223 -1.01 15.04 4.11
N LEU A 224 -1.71 14.00 3.62
CA LEU A 224 -2.66 13.20 4.42
C LEU A 224 -2.03 12.63 5.70
N TYR A 225 -0.79 12.17 5.60
CA TYR A 225 0.00 11.65 6.73
C TYR A 225 1.03 12.67 7.25
N GLY A 226 1.13 13.85 6.63
CA GLY A 226 1.95 14.97 7.12
C GLY A 226 1.26 15.65 8.32
N GLY A 227 2.02 16.31 9.20
CA GLY A 227 1.46 17.10 10.32
C GLY A 227 0.70 16.31 11.41
N GLY A 228 0.52 15.00 11.27
CA GLY A 228 -0.21 14.17 12.22
C GLY A 228 -1.74 14.23 12.06
N PHE A 229 -2.45 13.68 13.05
CA PHE A 229 -3.91 13.70 13.07
C PHE A 229 -4.43 15.06 13.50
N PHE A 230 -5.50 15.52 12.86
CA PHE A 230 -6.23 16.72 13.29
C PHE A 230 -6.76 16.56 14.72
N ASP A 231 -6.76 17.65 15.47
CA ASP A 231 -7.35 17.70 16.79
C ASP A 231 -8.89 17.72 16.73
N ASP A 232 -9.54 17.58 17.89
CA ASP A 232 -11.01 17.51 17.96
C ASP A 232 -11.68 18.87 17.66
N SER A 233 -10.99 19.99 17.89
CA SER A 233 -11.48 21.32 17.55
C SER A 233 -11.61 21.48 16.04
N ASP A 234 -10.56 21.13 15.30
CA ASP A 234 -10.54 21.18 13.84
C ASP A 234 -11.49 20.15 13.22
N LYS A 235 -11.64 18.95 13.81
CA LYS A 235 -12.66 17.98 13.35
C LYS A 235 -14.09 18.52 13.44
N ASN A 236 -14.40 19.27 14.50
CA ASN A 236 -15.71 19.90 14.65
C ASN A 236 -15.90 21.00 13.60
N LYS A 237 -14.88 21.83 13.35
CA LYS A 237 -14.90 22.85 12.28
C LYS A 237 -15.08 22.21 10.89
N MET A 238 -14.39 21.10 10.61
CA MET A 238 -14.56 20.33 9.37
C MET A 238 -15.97 19.78 9.20
N THR A 239 -16.66 19.45 10.29
CA THR A 239 -18.05 18.99 10.25
C THR A 239 -18.98 20.13 9.88
N LEU A 240 -18.83 21.29 10.52
CA LEU A 240 -19.57 22.50 10.16
C LEU A 240 -19.43 22.86 8.67
N ILE A 241 -18.21 22.76 8.11
CA ILE A 241 -17.95 23.01 6.68
C ILE A 241 -18.73 22.04 5.79
N ARG A 242 -18.78 20.76 6.13
CA ARG A 242 -19.49 19.76 5.32
C ARG A 242 -21.01 19.88 5.42
N GLU A 243 -21.52 20.47 6.49
CA GLU A 243 -22.95 20.73 6.72
C GLU A 243 -23.42 22.06 6.13
N ALA A 244 -22.50 23.00 5.88
CA ALA A 244 -22.80 24.29 5.29
C ALA A 244 -23.23 24.16 3.82
N ALA A 245 -24.12 25.06 3.40
CA ALA A 245 -24.50 25.17 1.99
C ALA A 245 -23.33 25.77 1.16
N PRO A 246 -23.16 25.38 -0.12
CA PRO A 246 -22.04 25.84 -0.94
C PRO A 246 -21.87 27.35 -1.05
N ASP A 247 -22.98 28.09 -1.12
CA ASP A 247 -23.03 29.55 -1.17
C ASP A 247 -22.54 30.22 0.13
N GLN A 248 -22.60 29.51 1.26
CA GLN A 248 -22.11 29.99 2.55
C GLN A 248 -20.61 29.79 2.71
N LEU A 249 -20.01 28.81 2.02
CA LEU A 249 -18.60 28.42 2.21
C LEU A 249 -17.61 29.56 1.95
N GLY A 250 -17.91 30.48 1.02
CA GLY A 250 -17.06 31.63 0.71
C GLY A 250 -17.06 32.73 1.79
N THR A 251 -18.02 32.69 2.72
CA THR A 251 -18.15 33.68 3.80
C THR A 251 -17.68 33.16 5.16
N LEU A 252 -17.39 31.86 5.26
CA LEU A 252 -16.96 31.21 6.49
C LEU A 252 -15.54 31.66 6.86
N SER A 253 -15.42 32.45 7.92
CA SER A 253 -14.15 32.73 8.58
C SER A 253 -13.93 31.73 9.71
N ILE A 254 -13.13 30.69 9.46
CA ILE A 254 -12.87 29.61 10.40
C ILE A 254 -11.41 29.66 10.86
N PRO A 255 -11.14 29.87 12.15
CA PRO A 255 -9.78 29.82 12.68
C PRO A 255 -9.36 28.36 12.87
N PHE A 256 -8.53 27.83 11.97
CA PHE A 256 -7.98 26.47 12.08
C PHE A 256 -6.73 26.43 12.97
N ASN A 257 -6.53 25.31 13.67
CA ASN A 257 -5.29 25.06 14.40
C ASN A 257 -4.23 24.45 13.47
N ASP A 258 -4.63 23.53 12.60
CA ASP A 258 -3.78 22.89 11.61
C ASP A 258 -3.61 23.78 10.37
N SER A 259 -2.34 24.03 9.99
CA SER A 259 -1.96 24.91 8.90
C SER A 259 -2.36 24.41 7.51
N ARG A 260 -2.72 23.12 7.36
CA ARG A 260 -3.17 22.55 6.08
C ARG A 260 -4.60 22.95 5.74
N LEU A 261 -5.44 23.16 6.76
CA LEU A 261 -6.89 23.29 6.58
C LEU A 261 -7.35 24.52 5.78
N PRO A 262 -6.74 25.72 5.91
CA PRO A 262 -7.10 26.87 5.07
C PRO A 262 -7.00 26.58 3.57
N GLU A 263 -5.87 26.03 3.13
CA GLU A 263 -5.63 25.68 1.72
C GLU A 263 -6.52 24.51 1.28
N MET A 264 -6.72 23.50 2.14
CA MET A 264 -7.64 22.39 1.85
C MET A 264 -9.08 22.88 1.61
N LEU A 265 -9.57 23.82 2.42
CA LEU A 265 -10.90 24.41 2.26
C LEU A 265 -11.01 25.21 0.96
N PHE A 266 -9.99 26.01 0.64
CA PHE A 266 -9.93 26.74 -0.62
C PHE A 266 -10.03 25.80 -1.83
N ARG A 267 -9.21 24.75 -1.88
CA ARG A 267 -9.24 23.77 -2.99
C ARG A 267 -10.52 22.95 -3.02
N TYR A 268 -11.09 22.63 -1.85
CA TYR A 268 -12.37 21.95 -1.76
C TYR A 268 -13.49 22.78 -2.40
N ARG A 269 -13.56 24.08 -2.10
CA ARG A 269 -14.50 25.00 -2.76
C ARG A 269 -14.24 25.10 -4.25
N ALA A 270 -13.00 25.38 -4.64
CA ALA A 270 -12.65 25.63 -6.04
C ALA A 270 -12.89 24.42 -6.97
N ARG A 271 -12.75 23.19 -6.47
CA ARG A 271 -13.00 21.96 -7.22
C ARG A 271 -14.47 21.62 -7.38
N ASN A 272 -15.30 21.92 -6.38
CA ASN A 272 -16.69 21.43 -6.32
C ASN A 272 -17.73 22.52 -6.65
N TRP A 273 -17.44 23.77 -6.30
CA TRP A 273 -18.30 24.94 -6.49
C TRP A 273 -17.46 26.15 -6.92
N PRO A 274 -16.87 26.13 -8.13
CA PRO A 274 -16.07 27.24 -8.64
C PRO A 274 -16.85 28.56 -8.69
N GLU A 275 -18.17 28.53 -8.81
CA GLU A 275 -19.07 29.69 -8.73
C GLU A 275 -19.10 30.35 -7.34
N SER A 276 -18.66 29.64 -6.30
CA SER A 276 -18.55 30.19 -4.95
C SER A 276 -17.30 31.07 -4.76
N LEU A 277 -16.38 31.09 -5.73
CA LEU A 277 -15.15 31.86 -5.67
C LEU A 277 -15.39 33.31 -6.07
N ASN A 278 -14.77 34.25 -5.37
CA ASN A 278 -14.65 35.62 -5.87
C ASN A 278 -13.59 35.72 -6.98
N GLU A 279 -13.47 36.88 -7.63
CA GLU A 279 -12.58 37.11 -8.76
C GLU A 279 -11.09 36.82 -8.41
N SER A 280 -10.63 37.29 -7.25
CA SER A 280 -9.26 37.04 -6.79
C SER A 280 -9.00 35.57 -6.46
N GLU A 281 -9.98 34.89 -5.84
CA GLU A 281 -9.91 33.46 -5.56
C GLU A 281 -9.89 32.64 -6.86
N ALA A 282 -10.65 33.05 -7.88
CA ALA A 282 -10.67 32.40 -9.19
C ALA A 282 -9.32 32.54 -9.90
N GLU A 283 -8.70 33.73 -9.87
CA GLU A 283 -7.33 33.94 -10.38
C GLU A 283 -6.30 33.08 -9.65
N GLN A 284 -6.36 33.05 -8.31
CA GLN A 284 -5.49 32.21 -7.49
C GLN A 284 -5.64 30.72 -7.86
N TRP A 285 -6.88 30.25 -8.07
CA TRP A 285 -7.15 28.88 -8.48
C TRP A 285 -6.61 28.56 -9.86
N GLN A 286 -6.81 29.44 -10.85
CA GLN A 286 -6.25 29.27 -12.18
C GLN A 286 -4.71 29.20 -12.15
N GLN A 287 -4.08 30.06 -11.35
CA GLN A 287 -2.62 30.05 -11.19
C GLN A 287 -2.11 28.77 -10.52
N PHE A 288 -2.83 28.26 -9.53
CA PHE A 288 -2.55 26.95 -8.94
C PHE A 288 -2.64 25.83 -9.97
N CYS A 289 -3.72 25.78 -10.76
CA CYS A 289 -3.91 24.78 -11.81
C CYS A 289 -2.79 24.83 -12.87
N ARG A 290 -2.43 26.03 -13.34
CA ARG A 290 -1.30 26.21 -14.27
C ARG A 290 -0.01 25.64 -13.69
N THR A 291 0.36 26.09 -12.49
CA THR A 291 1.58 25.62 -11.80
C THR A 291 1.59 24.10 -11.67
N LYS A 292 0.48 23.49 -11.22
CA LYS A 292 0.39 22.03 -11.02
C LYS A 292 0.50 21.24 -12.32
N LEU A 293 -0.03 21.76 -13.42
CA LEU A 293 -0.07 21.08 -14.73
C LEU A 293 1.15 21.39 -15.62
N THR A 294 2.01 22.35 -15.26
CA THR A 294 3.20 22.72 -16.03
C THR A 294 4.52 22.62 -15.26
N ALA A 295 4.49 22.29 -13.96
CA ALA A 295 5.71 22.23 -13.15
C ALA A 295 6.72 21.20 -13.67
N THR A 296 7.97 21.63 -13.88
CA THR A 296 9.06 20.75 -14.33
C THR A 296 9.28 19.55 -13.40
N ALA A 297 9.14 19.77 -12.08
CA ALA A 297 9.20 18.74 -11.05
C ALA A 297 7.81 18.54 -10.42
N SER A 298 7.00 17.67 -11.02
CA SER A 298 5.72 17.22 -10.47
C SER A 298 5.70 15.70 -10.32
N PRO A 299 5.17 15.15 -9.20
CA PRO A 299 4.94 13.71 -9.06
C PRO A 299 3.80 13.21 -9.96
N GLY A 300 2.94 14.10 -10.47
CA GLY A 300 1.86 13.77 -11.41
C GLY A 300 2.24 13.99 -12.88
N LEU A 301 1.28 13.70 -13.77
CA LEU A 301 1.39 14.03 -15.19
C LEU A 301 1.13 15.52 -15.41
N THR A 302 2.17 16.23 -15.87
CA THR A 302 2.03 17.56 -16.48
C THR A 302 1.56 17.45 -17.92
N PHE A 303 1.18 18.55 -18.57
CA PHE A 303 0.83 18.53 -19.98
C PHE A 303 1.93 17.92 -20.87
N GLU A 304 3.19 18.28 -20.62
CA GLU A 304 4.34 17.71 -21.33
C GLU A 304 4.47 16.20 -21.12
N LYS A 305 4.48 15.75 -19.85
CA LYS A 305 4.59 14.32 -19.51
C LYS A 305 3.41 13.51 -20.05
N PHE A 306 2.21 14.09 -20.00
CA PHE A 306 1.00 13.49 -20.53
C PHE A 306 1.09 13.29 -22.04
N ASN A 307 1.49 14.33 -22.79
CA ASN A 307 1.62 14.26 -24.24
C ASN A 307 2.67 13.23 -24.66
N ALA A 308 3.81 13.16 -23.94
CA ALA A 308 4.81 12.13 -24.17
C ALA A 308 4.26 10.71 -23.93
N ALA A 309 3.57 10.49 -22.82
CA ALA A 309 2.94 9.20 -22.52
C ALA A 309 1.85 8.83 -23.54
N LEU A 310 1.05 9.81 -23.98
CA LEU A 310 0.03 9.60 -25.02
C LEU A 310 0.66 9.18 -26.35
N ALA A 311 1.76 9.83 -26.73
CA ALA A 311 2.51 9.50 -27.94
C ALA A 311 3.12 8.08 -27.86
N GLU A 312 3.66 7.69 -26.69
CA GLU A 312 4.15 6.34 -26.44
C GLU A 312 3.03 5.29 -26.56
N CYS A 313 1.86 5.54 -25.96
CA CYS A 313 0.71 4.64 -26.07
C CYS A 313 0.26 4.45 -27.52
N ARG A 314 0.27 5.52 -28.33
CA ARG A 314 -0.10 5.46 -29.76
C ARG A 314 0.85 4.63 -30.63
N GLN A 315 2.05 4.30 -30.15
CA GLN A 315 3.00 3.44 -30.87
C GLN A 315 2.69 1.94 -30.70
N GLN A 316 1.79 1.58 -29.79
CA GLN A 316 1.42 0.19 -29.53
C GLN A 316 0.32 -0.29 -30.49
N GLU A 317 0.11 -1.61 -30.57
CA GLU A 317 -1.07 -2.16 -31.23
C GLU A 317 -2.31 -1.90 -30.36
N LEU A 318 -3.20 -1.05 -30.86
CA LEU A 318 -4.39 -0.61 -30.13
C LEU A 318 -5.66 -1.14 -30.78
N THR A 319 -6.60 -1.59 -29.95
CA THR A 319 -7.98 -1.82 -30.39
C THR A 319 -8.66 -0.50 -30.74
N ALA A 320 -9.73 -0.54 -31.55
CA ALA A 320 -10.52 0.65 -31.90
C ALA A 320 -11.05 1.39 -30.65
N ALA A 321 -11.46 0.65 -29.62
CA ALA A 321 -11.90 1.24 -28.36
C ALA A 321 -10.77 1.98 -27.63
N GLN A 322 -9.56 1.40 -27.60
CA GLN A 322 -8.40 2.08 -27.00
C GLN A 322 -8.00 3.33 -27.78
N GLN A 323 -8.02 3.28 -29.11
CA GLN A 323 -7.76 4.46 -29.95
C GLN A 323 -8.75 5.59 -29.64
N GLN A 324 -10.05 5.28 -29.58
CA GLN A 324 -11.07 6.25 -29.21
C GLN A 324 -10.82 6.86 -27.82
N THR A 325 -10.47 6.03 -26.83
CA THR A 325 -10.10 6.52 -25.49
C THR A 325 -8.93 7.50 -25.53
N LEU A 326 -7.89 7.21 -26.34
CA LEU A 326 -6.74 8.13 -26.47
C LEU A 326 -7.11 9.45 -27.17
N ASP A 327 -8.04 9.42 -28.12
CA ASP A 327 -8.56 10.63 -28.77
C ASP A 327 -9.42 11.47 -27.82
N ASP A 328 -10.26 10.82 -27.02
CA ASP A 328 -11.08 11.48 -25.99
C ASP A 328 -10.21 12.14 -24.92
N LEU A 329 -9.15 11.46 -24.49
CA LEU A 329 -8.17 11.97 -23.55
C LEU A 329 -7.40 13.17 -24.12
N GLN A 330 -6.99 13.13 -25.38
CA GLN A 330 -6.34 14.26 -26.05
C GLN A 330 -7.26 15.49 -26.09
N ARG A 331 -8.52 15.29 -26.48
CA ARG A 331 -9.53 16.37 -26.51
C ARG A 331 -9.72 16.98 -25.14
N TYR A 332 -9.89 16.15 -24.10
CA TYR A 332 -10.04 16.61 -22.73
C TYR A 332 -8.86 17.49 -22.30
N VAL A 333 -7.61 17.07 -22.56
CA VAL A 333 -6.43 17.85 -22.19
C VAL A 333 -6.34 19.17 -22.97
N THR A 334 -6.67 19.16 -24.26
CA THR A 334 -6.72 20.39 -25.06
C THR A 334 -7.76 21.38 -24.51
N GLU A 335 -8.94 20.90 -24.12
CA GLU A 335 -9.97 21.73 -23.47
C GLU A 335 -9.45 22.34 -22.15
N GLN A 336 -8.71 21.59 -21.33
CA GLN A 336 -8.10 22.11 -20.11
C GLN A 336 -7.03 23.18 -20.38
N GLN A 337 -6.20 23.01 -21.41
CA GLN A 337 -5.20 24.01 -21.80
C GLN A 337 -5.86 25.32 -22.23
N ILE A 338 -6.90 25.24 -23.06
CA ILE A 338 -7.69 26.40 -23.49
C ILE A 338 -8.33 27.10 -22.30
N ALA A 339 -8.95 26.35 -21.37
CA ALA A 339 -9.58 26.92 -20.18
C ALA A 339 -8.59 27.67 -19.29
N LEU A 340 -7.32 27.26 -19.28
CA LEU A 340 -6.24 27.92 -18.55
C LEU A 340 -5.58 29.06 -19.34
N GLY A 341 -6.07 29.41 -20.52
CA GLY A 341 -5.46 30.44 -21.39
C GLY A 341 -4.07 30.05 -21.89
N MET A 342 -3.74 28.76 -21.87
CA MET A 342 -2.52 28.21 -22.41
C MET A 342 -2.77 27.90 -23.88
N ASN A 343 -2.53 28.87 -24.75
CA ASN A 343 -2.64 28.64 -26.19
C ASN A 343 -1.73 27.47 -26.57
N SER A 344 -2.31 26.47 -27.23
CA SER A 344 -1.57 25.47 -28.00
C SER A 344 -0.87 26.18 -29.15
N SER A 345 0.30 26.75 -28.87
CA SER A 345 1.23 27.21 -29.89
C SER A 345 1.71 25.98 -30.65
N ASN A 346 1.33 25.95 -31.93
CA ASN A 346 1.74 25.06 -33.02
C ASN A 346 2.93 24.13 -32.78
#